data_AF-A0A0A6NYG6-F1
#
_entry.id   AF-A0A0A6NYG6-F1
#
_cell.length_a   1.000
_cell.length_b   1.000
_cell.length_c   1.000
_cell.angle_alpha   90.00
_cell.angle_beta   90.00
_cell.angle_gamma   90.00
#
_symmetry.space_group_name_H-M   'P 1'
#
loop_
_entity.id
_entity.type
_entity.pdbx_description
1 polymer ?
#
loop_
_entity_poly.entity_id
_entity_poly.type
_entity_poly.pdbx_seq_one_letter_code
_entity_poly.pdbx_strand_id
1 'polypeptide(L)'
;MIRDVFSNPAYRAFGRHGVYIQTIEAFVKAWTGADQLVMLYGFPSERPFRLGKLLMRYQPFSDWHDYRYTVPSQLSQHSPLGVIHSPKTFDAAFDRLWDKRAGRYSFAVCRTARFLNWRFIDIPHKKYWIWAFSAFLSTEVLGYVVIAPPQAQLVDFCLPDDPQLAHSFWQQVVDILRWRGVKTVETWFAAACPEKQSLQAVGFKPHPRPDTIIPVFRSFHPDSEWLDANFYYTMADSDLY
;
A
#
# COMPACT_ATOMS: atom_id res chain seq x y z
N MET A 1 5.91 -11.08 -9.07
CA MET A 1 5.59 -11.24 -7.63
C MET A 1 5.61 -12.73 -7.32
N ILE A 2 6.50 -13.19 -6.42
CA ILE A 2 6.43 -14.55 -5.86
C ILE A 2 5.57 -14.44 -4.61
N ARG A 3 4.39 -15.05 -4.61
CA ARG A 3 3.39 -14.86 -3.54
C ARG A 3 3.43 -15.98 -2.52
N ASP A 4 3.41 -17.22 -3.00
CA ASP A 4 3.47 -18.40 -2.17
C ASP A 4 4.52 -19.38 -2.69
N VAL A 5 5.26 -19.99 -1.77
CA VAL A 5 6.13 -21.11 -2.11
C VAL A 5 5.76 -22.30 -1.25
N PHE A 6 5.22 -23.32 -1.90
CA PHE A 6 4.86 -24.57 -1.26
C PHE A 6 5.92 -25.62 -1.57
N SER A 7 6.38 -26.30 -0.53
CA SER A 7 7.16 -27.53 -0.68
C SER A 7 6.39 -28.69 -0.06
N ASN A 8 6.33 -29.79 -0.80
CA ASN A 8 5.78 -31.04 -0.30
C ASN A 8 6.56 -31.42 0.97
N PRO A 9 5.88 -31.76 2.09
CA PRO A 9 6.52 -32.13 3.35
C PRO A 9 7.68 -33.13 3.21
N ALA A 10 7.56 -34.10 2.29
CA ALA A 10 8.58 -35.12 2.05
C ALA A 10 9.91 -34.56 1.50
N TYR A 11 9.91 -33.35 0.95
CA TYR A 11 11.08 -32.70 0.34
C TYR A 11 11.48 -31.41 1.06
N ARG A 12 10.99 -31.21 2.29
CA ARG A 12 11.39 -30.09 3.15
C ARG A 12 12.77 -30.36 3.72
N ALA A 13 13.82 -29.98 2.97
CA ALA A 13 15.16 -29.87 3.50
C ALA A 13 15.45 -28.44 3.98
N PHE A 14 16.04 -28.30 5.16
CA PHE A 14 16.52 -27.02 5.67
C PHE A 14 17.93 -26.72 5.14
N GLY A 15 18.21 -25.46 4.80
CA GLY A 15 19.53 -25.01 4.35
C GLY A 15 19.65 -24.79 2.83
N ARG A 16 20.86 -24.52 2.34
CA ARG A 16 21.14 -24.09 0.95
C ARG A 16 20.75 -25.11 -0.13
N HIS A 17 20.65 -26.38 0.24
CA HIS A 17 20.23 -27.45 -0.66
C HIS A 17 18.73 -27.77 -0.55
N GLY A 18 17.97 -26.99 0.23
CA GLY A 18 16.53 -27.12 0.32
C GLY A 18 15.85 -26.71 -0.99
N VAL A 19 14.83 -27.46 -1.40
CA VAL A 19 14.06 -27.21 -2.64
C VAL A 19 13.56 -25.76 -2.74
N TYR A 20 13.14 -25.17 -1.62
CA TYR A 20 12.73 -23.76 -1.55
C TYR A 20 13.83 -22.80 -2.05
N ILE A 21 15.05 -22.97 -1.56
CA ILE A 21 16.18 -22.10 -1.92
C ILE A 21 16.58 -22.34 -3.37
N GLN A 22 16.65 -23.59 -3.80
CA GLN A 22 16.98 -23.93 -5.19
C GLN A 22 15.97 -23.33 -6.17
N THR A 23 14.68 -23.39 -5.86
CA THR A 23 13.63 -22.77 -6.68
C THR A 23 13.81 -21.26 -6.77
N ILE A 24 14.13 -20.59 -5.66
CA ILE A 24 14.35 -19.14 -5.66
C ILE A 24 15.62 -18.77 -6.42
N GLU A 25 16.72 -19.51 -6.24
CA GLU A 25 17.96 -19.30 -7.00
C GLU A 25 17.76 -19.50 -8.50
N ALA A 26 17.01 -20.54 -8.89
CA ALA A 26 16.65 -20.79 -10.28
C ALA A 26 15.79 -19.65 -10.85
N PHE A 27 14.79 -19.18 -10.10
CA PHE A 27 13.97 -18.03 -10.49
C PHE A 27 14.83 -16.78 -10.68
N VAL A 28 15.66 -16.46 -9.69
CA VAL A 28 16.56 -15.30 -9.73
C VAL A 28 17.46 -15.36 -10.96
N LYS A 29 18.07 -16.51 -11.22
CA LYS A 29 18.96 -16.69 -12.38
C LYS A 29 18.25 -16.49 -13.72
N ALA A 30 16.98 -16.89 -13.82
CA ALA A 30 16.24 -16.89 -15.08
C ALA A 30 15.55 -15.55 -15.39
N TRP A 31 15.13 -14.79 -14.37
CA TRP A 31 14.17 -13.70 -14.53
C TRP A 31 14.60 -12.36 -13.94
N THR A 32 15.77 -12.27 -13.31
CA THR A 32 16.22 -11.05 -12.62
C THR A 32 17.53 -10.51 -13.18
N GLY A 33 17.68 -9.20 -13.14
CA GLY A 33 18.82 -8.47 -13.68
C GLY A 33 18.46 -7.01 -13.94
N ALA A 34 19.46 -6.21 -14.29
CA ALA A 34 19.28 -4.77 -14.55
C ALA A 34 18.28 -4.48 -15.67
N ASP A 35 18.19 -5.37 -16.68
CA ASP A 35 17.29 -5.23 -17.83
C ASP A 35 16.04 -6.14 -17.75
N GLN A 36 15.78 -6.75 -16.58
CA GLN A 36 14.65 -7.66 -16.36
C GLN A 36 13.89 -7.25 -15.09
N LEU A 37 13.60 -8.21 -14.20
CA LEU A 37 13.07 -7.91 -12.88
C LEU A 37 14.19 -7.30 -12.01
N VAL A 38 14.18 -5.97 -11.92
CA VAL A 38 15.18 -5.18 -11.19
C VAL A 38 15.07 -5.30 -9.67
N MET A 39 13.92 -5.73 -9.16
CA MET A 39 13.65 -5.77 -7.73
C MET A 39 12.60 -6.81 -7.34
N LEU A 40 12.82 -7.44 -6.19
CA LEU A 40 11.80 -8.17 -5.42
C LEU A 40 11.56 -7.45 -4.11
N TYR A 41 10.34 -7.48 -3.59
CA TYR A 41 10.01 -6.88 -2.30
C TYR A 41 8.94 -7.68 -1.55
N GLY A 42 8.82 -7.45 -0.25
CA GLY A 42 7.83 -8.12 0.59
C GLY A 42 7.81 -7.59 2.03
N PHE A 43 6.95 -8.19 2.85
CA PHE A 43 6.65 -7.71 4.21
C PHE A 43 6.72 -8.86 5.25
N PRO A 44 7.86 -9.57 5.37
CA PRO A 44 8.02 -10.64 6.34
C PRO A 44 7.93 -10.16 7.79
N SER A 45 7.57 -11.07 8.69
CA SER A 45 7.86 -10.92 10.13
C SER A 45 9.33 -11.27 10.43
N GLU A 46 9.76 -11.04 11.67
CA GLU A 46 11.15 -11.21 12.13
C GLU A 46 11.78 -12.57 11.74
N ARG A 47 11.06 -13.68 11.95
CA ARG A 47 11.61 -15.01 11.68
C ARG A 47 11.87 -15.26 10.18
N PRO A 48 10.88 -15.08 9.26
CA PRO A 48 11.13 -15.16 7.82
C PRO A 48 12.17 -14.15 7.33
N PHE A 49 12.23 -12.94 7.90
CA PHE A 49 13.23 -11.94 7.54
C PHE A 49 14.66 -12.45 7.77
N ARG A 50 14.96 -12.99 8.96
CA ARG A 50 16.30 -13.53 9.27
C ARG A 50 16.75 -14.60 8.28
N LEU A 51 15.82 -15.48 7.88
CA LEU A 51 16.10 -16.51 6.88
C LEU A 51 16.33 -15.90 5.48
N GLY A 52 15.49 -14.94 5.08
CA GLY A 52 15.62 -14.23 3.81
C GLY A 52 16.89 -13.40 3.71
N LYS A 53 17.35 -12.81 4.81
CA LYS A 53 18.65 -12.13 4.88
C LYS A 53 19.79 -13.11 4.62
N LEU A 54 19.77 -14.28 5.29
CA LEU A 54 20.84 -15.27 5.20
C LEU A 54 20.92 -15.96 3.82
N LEU A 55 19.77 -16.31 3.25
CA LEU A 55 19.71 -17.19 2.08
C LEU A 55 19.26 -16.49 0.80
N MET A 56 18.50 -15.40 0.91
CA MET A 56 17.91 -14.71 -0.23
C MET A 56 18.45 -13.31 -0.42
N ARG A 57 19.38 -12.84 0.44
CA ARG A 57 19.98 -11.48 0.39
C ARG A 57 18.94 -10.36 0.51
N TYR A 58 17.92 -10.56 1.34
CA TYR A 58 16.98 -9.48 1.66
C TYR A 58 17.67 -8.33 2.40
N GLN A 59 17.31 -7.12 2.00
CA GLN A 59 17.68 -5.86 2.61
C GLN A 59 16.39 -5.23 3.17
N PRO A 60 16.36 -4.78 4.43
CA PRO A 60 15.25 -3.98 4.91
C PRO A 60 15.28 -2.61 4.22
N PHE A 61 14.11 -2.02 3.97
CA PHE A 61 14.06 -0.60 3.60
C PHE A 61 14.57 0.25 4.78
N SER A 62 15.36 1.27 4.48
CA SER A 62 15.96 2.14 5.50
C SER A 62 14.92 2.98 6.24
N ASP A 63 13.88 3.43 5.53
CA ASP A 63 12.81 4.27 6.10
C ASP A 63 11.42 3.93 5.57
N TRP A 64 10.44 4.04 6.45
CA TRP A 64 9.02 3.93 6.20
C TRP A 64 8.23 4.48 7.39
N HIS A 65 6.95 4.68 7.20
CA HIS A 65 6.12 5.44 8.11
C HIS A 65 4.93 4.61 8.57
N ASP A 66 4.65 4.65 9.88
CA ASP A 66 3.40 4.19 10.47
C ASP A 66 2.68 5.40 11.07
N TYR A 67 1.44 5.61 10.66
CA TYR A 67 0.66 6.81 10.93
C TYR A 67 -0.69 6.42 11.51
N ARG A 68 -1.12 7.16 12.53
CA ARG A 68 -2.44 7.00 13.15
C ARG A 68 -3.23 8.30 13.06
N TYR A 69 -4.51 8.17 12.74
CA TYR A 69 -5.52 9.22 12.84
C TYR A 69 -6.51 8.87 13.95
N THR A 70 -6.78 9.82 14.84
CA THR A 70 -7.83 9.68 15.86
C THR A 70 -9.11 10.31 15.34
N VAL A 71 -10.16 9.50 15.20
CA VAL A 71 -11.49 9.97 14.78
C VAL A 71 -12.09 10.83 15.90
N PRO A 72 -12.43 12.11 15.61
CA PRO A 72 -13.04 12.97 16.63
C PRO A 72 -14.39 12.43 17.08
N SER A 73 -14.67 12.50 18.38
CA SER A 73 -15.95 12.05 18.96
C SER A 73 -17.14 12.95 18.61
N GLN A 74 -16.87 14.23 18.34
CA GLN A 74 -17.87 15.23 17.98
C GLN A 74 -17.88 15.50 16.48
N LEU A 75 -19.06 15.77 15.93
CA LEU A 75 -19.24 16.24 14.56
C LEU A 75 -18.61 17.63 14.41
N SER A 76 -17.79 17.77 13.36
CA SER A 76 -17.30 19.07 12.92
C SER A 76 -18.22 19.56 11.81
N GLN A 77 -18.85 20.71 11.99
CA GLN A 77 -19.55 21.37 10.89
C GLN A 77 -18.51 21.78 9.85
N HIS A 78 -18.73 21.33 8.61
CA HIS A 78 -17.88 21.68 7.48
C HIS A 78 -18.74 21.75 6.22
N SER A 79 -18.36 22.65 5.30
CA SER A 79 -19.01 22.75 4.00
C SER A 79 -18.25 21.86 3.02
N PRO A 80 -18.86 20.78 2.50
CA PRO A 80 -18.19 19.91 1.55
C PRO A 80 -17.87 20.68 0.26
N LEU A 81 -16.67 20.47 -0.30
CA LEU A 81 -16.20 21.05 -1.57
C LEU A 81 -16.34 20.06 -2.74
N GLY A 82 -16.88 18.88 -2.46
CA GLY A 82 -17.15 17.82 -3.42
C GLY A 82 -17.94 16.70 -2.75
N VAL A 83 -18.07 15.58 -3.45
CA VAL A 83 -18.90 14.46 -3.01
C VAL A 83 -18.08 13.17 -2.95
N ILE A 84 -18.28 12.44 -1.87
CA ILE A 84 -17.78 11.07 -1.73
C ILE A 84 -18.79 10.07 -2.29
N HIS A 85 -18.32 9.09 -3.04
CA HIS A 85 -19.13 7.97 -3.52
C HIS A 85 -18.45 6.63 -3.20
N SER A 86 -19.25 5.57 -3.12
CA SER A 86 -18.78 4.21 -2.82
C SER A 86 -18.82 3.38 -4.12
N PRO A 87 -17.73 3.36 -4.92
CA PRO A 87 -17.72 2.58 -6.15
C PRO A 87 -17.81 1.08 -5.84
N LYS A 88 -18.52 0.34 -6.70
CA LYS A 88 -18.54 -1.13 -6.66
C LYS A 88 -17.36 -1.76 -7.41
N THR A 89 -16.80 -1.01 -8.35
CA THR A 89 -15.66 -1.38 -9.19
C THR A 89 -14.85 -0.13 -9.48
N PHE A 90 -13.54 -0.29 -9.66
CA PHE A 90 -12.67 0.75 -10.18
C PHE A 90 -12.78 0.76 -11.71
N ASP A 91 -12.99 1.92 -12.32
CA ASP A 91 -13.17 2.08 -13.76
C ASP A 91 -12.08 2.98 -14.38
N ALA A 92 -12.27 3.34 -15.66
CA ALA A 92 -11.32 4.18 -16.39
C ALA A 92 -11.07 5.57 -15.75
N ALA A 93 -11.91 6.05 -14.83
CA ALA A 93 -11.64 7.27 -14.09
C ALA A 93 -10.42 7.11 -13.15
N PHE A 94 -10.20 5.92 -12.61
CA PHE A 94 -9.04 5.62 -11.77
C PHE A 94 -7.76 5.45 -12.58
N ASP A 95 -7.85 4.92 -13.80
CA ASP A 95 -6.71 4.92 -14.73
C ASP A 95 -6.29 6.35 -15.07
N ARG A 96 -7.25 7.23 -15.38
CA ARG A 96 -6.95 8.66 -15.60
C ARG A 96 -6.37 9.35 -14.37
N LEU A 97 -6.86 9.03 -13.17
CA LEU A 97 -6.28 9.53 -11.93
C LEU A 97 -4.83 9.06 -11.80
N TRP A 98 -4.56 7.77 -12.02
CA TRP A 98 -3.21 7.24 -11.97
C TRP A 98 -2.30 7.93 -12.99
N ASP A 99 -2.71 8.05 -14.24
CA ASP A 99 -1.90 8.69 -15.29
C ASP A 99 -1.54 10.13 -14.95
N LYS A 100 -2.47 10.90 -14.37
CA LYS A 100 -2.22 12.26 -13.89
C LYS A 100 -1.23 12.33 -12.72
N ARG A 101 -1.18 11.29 -11.87
CA ARG A 101 -0.37 11.27 -10.65
C ARG A 101 0.92 10.46 -10.77
N ALA A 102 1.03 9.60 -11.78
CA ALA A 102 2.14 8.66 -11.95
C ALA A 102 3.51 9.36 -11.91
N GLY A 103 3.61 10.56 -12.49
CA GLY A 103 4.85 11.36 -12.48
C GLY A 103 5.34 11.82 -11.11
N ARG A 104 4.52 11.69 -10.05
CA ARG A 104 4.92 11.98 -8.66
C ARG A 104 5.65 10.82 -7.99
N TYR A 105 5.59 9.62 -8.58
CA TYR A 105 6.23 8.43 -8.04
C TYR A 105 7.48 8.12 -8.84
N SER A 106 8.65 8.16 -8.20
CA SER A 106 9.91 7.77 -8.83
C SER A 106 9.90 6.29 -9.23
N PHE A 107 9.38 5.41 -8.36
CA PHE A 107 9.25 3.99 -8.63
C PHE A 107 8.08 3.39 -7.83
N ALA A 108 7.10 2.79 -8.52
CA ALA A 108 5.88 2.29 -7.88
C ALA A 108 5.22 1.17 -8.69
N VAL A 109 4.38 0.38 -8.03
CA VAL A 109 3.41 -0.48 -8.72
C VAL A 109 2.22 0.36 -9.17
N CYS A 110 1.85 0.24 -10.46
CA CYS A 110 0.78 1.04 -11.04
C CYS A 110 -0.58 0.79 -10.39
N ARG A 111 -1.22 1.85 -9.85
CA ARG A 111 -2.57 1.80 -9.26
C ARG A 111 -3.68 1.99 -10.30
N THR A 112 -3.59 1.22 -11.38
CA THR A 112 -4.64 1.15 -12.41
C THR A 112 -5.92 0.53 -11.86
N ALA A 113 -7.05 0.78 -12.53
CA ALA A 113 -8.32 0.13 -12.24
C ALA A 113 -8.20 -1.39 -12.20
N ARG A 114 -7.41 -1.98 -13.11
CA ARG A 114 -7.13 -3.42 -13.12
C ARG A 114 -6.47 -3.89 -11.81
N PHE A 115 -5.44 -3.18 -11.35
CA PHE A 115 -4.78 -3.50 -10.08
C PHE A 115 -5.74 -3.36 -8.89
N LEU A 116 -6.46 -2.24 -8.83
CA LEU A 116 -7.36 -1.92 -7.71
C LEU A 116 -8.54 -2.91 -7.62
N ASN A 117 -9.16 -3.28 -8.74
CA ASN A 117 -10.21 -4.30 -8.75
C ASN A 117 -9.68 -5.66 -8.31
N TRP A 118 -8.57 -6.11 -8.90
CA TRP A 118 -7.95 -7.38 -8.51
C TRP A 118 -7.62 -7.42 -7.02
N ARG A 119 -7.14 -6.29 -6.45
CA ARG A 119 -6.70 -6.22 -5.07
C ARG A 119 -7.84 -6.09 -4.06
N PHE A 120 -8.90 -5.36 -4.39
CA PHE A 120 -9.91 -4.93 -3.42
C PHE A 120 -11.35 -5.38 -3.73
N ILE A 121 -11.64 -5.82 -4.96
CA ILE A 121 -12.99 -6.25 -5.38
C ILE A 121 -13.03 -7.75 -5.66
N ASP A 122 -12.07 -8.26 -6.41
CA ASP A 122 -12.13 -9.62 -6.98
C ASP A 122 -11.79 -10.72 -5.98
N ILE A 123 -11.35 -10.37 -4.76
CA ILE A 123 -11.04 -11.31 -3.69
C ILE A 123 -12.31 -11.53 -2.84
N PRO A 124 -13.05 -12.64 -3.01
CA PRO A 124 -14.44 -12.71 -2.54
C PRO A 124 -14.61 -12.61 -1.00
N HIS A 125 -13.60 -13.08 -0.26
CA HIS A 125 -13.60 -13.18 1.20
C HIS A 125 -12.97 -11.97 1.90
N LYS A 126 -12.33 -11.05 1.16
CA LYS A 126 -11.85 -9.78 1.71
C LYS A 126 -12.88 -8.68 1.42
N LYS A 127 -13.15 -7.83 2.40
CA LYS A 127 -14.10 -6.72 2.28
C LYS A 127 -13.39 -5.44 2.64
N TYR A 128 -13.60 -4.40 1.84
CA TYR A 128 -13.03 -3.09 2.08
C TYR A 128 -14.13 -2.04 2.05
N TRP A 129 -13.96 -1.00 2.84
CA TRP A 129 -14.70 0.24 2.65
C TRP A 129 -13.92 1.08 1.64
N ILE A 130 -14.53 1.30 0.48
CA ILE A 130 -13.92 2.00 -0.64
C ILE A 130 -14.71 3.26 -0.86
N TRP A 131 -14.00 4.38 -0.88
CA TRP A 131 -14.59 5.67 -1.18
C TRP A 131 -13.74 6.44 -2.17
N ALA A 132 -14.40 7.04 -3.15
CA ALA A 132 -13.80 7.91 -4.13
C ALA A 132 -14.43 9.30 -4.04
N PHE A 133 -13.66 10.31 -4.42
CA PHE A 133 -14.01 11.71 -4.29
C PHE A 133 -14.00 12.41 -5.64
N SER A 134 -15.01 13.22 -5.89
CA SER A 134 -15.14 14.05 -7.07
C SER A 134 -15.61 15.45 -6.67
N ALA A 135 -15.22 16.47 -7.44
CA ALA A 135 -15.86 17.78 -7.32
C ALA A 135 -17.36 17.68 -7.64
N PHE A 136 -18.17 18.64 -7.15
CA PHE A 136 -19.60 18.65 -7.47
C PHE A 136 -19.83 18.67 -8.97
N LEU A 137 -20.80 17.88 -9.43
CA LEU A 137 -21.19 17.74 -10.83
C LEU A 137 -20.09 17.23 -11.79
N SER A 138 -18.94 16.82 -11.26
CA SER A 138 -17.86 16.20 -12.03
C SER A 138 -17.94 14.67 -11.92
N THR A 139 -17.68 14.00 -13.04
CA THR A 139 -17.46 12.54 -13.07
C THR A 139 -15.98 12.18 -12.95
N GLU A 140 -15.11 13.16 -12.75
CA GLU A 140 -13.68 12.94 -12.55
C GLU A 140 -13.41 12.54 -11.09
N VAL A 141 -12.72 11.42 -10.91
CA VAL A 141 -12.21 10.98 -9.61
C VAL A 141 -10.93 11.77 -9.31
N LEU A 142 -10.98 12.55 -8.24
CA LEU A 142 -9.86 13.38 -7.76
C LEU A 142 -9.01 12.69 -6.70
N GLY A 143 -9.55 11.64 -6.09
CA GLY A 143 -8.89 10.85 -5.08
C GLY A 143 -9.75 9.67 -4.61
N TYR A 144 -9.13 8.76 -3.88
CA TYR A 144 -9.79 7.61 -3.25
C TYR A 144 -9.10 7.20 -1.96
N VAL A 145 -9.83 6.46 -1.14
CA VAL A 145 -9.30 5.74 0.03
C VAL A 145 -9.88 4.34 0.05
N VAL A 146 -9.07 3.38 0.51
CA VAL A 146 -9.47 2.01 0.76
C VAL A 146 -9.16 1.68 2.21
N ILE A 147 -10.17 1.29 2.97
CA ILE A 147 -10.04 0.95 4.39
C ILE A 147 -10.43 -0.50 4.62
N ALA A 148 -9.55 -1.26 5.28
CA ALA A 148 -9.80 -2.62 5.72
C ALA A 148 -10.49 -2.62 7.10
N PRO A 149 -11.73 -3.13 7.23
CA PRO A 149 -12.38 -3.38 8.50
C PRO A 149 -11.92 -4.71 9.15
N PRO A 150 -12.17 -4.94 10.45
CA PRO A 150 -12.81 -4.00 11.39
C PRO A 150 -11.83 -3.03 12.06
N GLN A 151 -10.52 -3.22 11.93
CA GLN A 151 -9.50 -2.38 12.59
C GLN A 151 -9.36 -0.98 11.95
N ALA A 152 -10.08 -0.72 10.85
CA ALA A 152 -10.04 0.53 10.09
C ALA A 152 -8.62 0.91 9.66
N GLN A 153 -7.97 -0.01 8.95
CA GLN A 153 -6.64 0.23 8.38
C GLN A 153 -6.79 0.88 7.01
N LEU A 154 -6.22 2.06 6.81
CA LEU A 154 -6.17 2.74 5.51
C LEU A 154 -5.10 2.06 4.67
N VAL A 155 -5.52 1.11 3.83
CA VAL A 155 -4.62 0.21 3.11
C VAL A 155 -4.09 0.78 1.80
N ASP A 156 -4.86 1.66 1.16
CA ASP A 156 -4.44 2.38 -0.04
C ASP A 156 -5.17 3.71 -0.12
N PHE A 157 -4.53 4.70 -0.74
CA PHE A 157 -5.08 6.04 -0.83
C PHE A 157 -4.41 6.84 -1.94
N CYS A 158 -5.18 7.76 -2.51
CA CYS A 158 -4.70 8.86 -3.33
C CYS A 158 -5.54 10.08 -2.96
N LEU A 159 -4.94 11.09 -2.32
CA LEU A 159 -5.66 12.30 -1.93
C LEU A 159 -5.59 13.35 -3.05
N PRO A 160 -6.61 14.23 -3.17
CA PRO A 160 -6.53 15.41 -4.03
C PRO A 160 -5.24 16.22 -3.77
N ASP A 161 -4.66 16.81 -4.82
CA ASP A 161 -3.49 17.70 -4.69
C ASP A 161 -3.85 18.98 -3.93
N ASP A 162 -5.04 19.51 -4.19
CA ASP A 162 -5.56 20.68 -3.52
C ASP A 162 -5.82 20.35 -2.03
N PRO A 163 -5.16 21.05 -1.08
CA PRO A 163 -5.29 20.76 0.34
C PRO A 163 -6.71 20.94 0.90
N GLN A 164 -7.50 21.86 0.34
CA GLN A 164 -8.88 22.08 0.78
C GLN A 164 -9.78 20.93 0.31
N LEU A 165 -9.59 20.46 -0.93
CA LEU A 165 -10.28 19.27 -1.44
C LEU A 165 -9.87 18.00 -0.67
N ALA A 166 -8.57 17.83 -0.36
CA ALA A 166 -8.10 16.71 0.44
C ALA A 166 -8.70 16.72 1.86
N HIS A 167 -8.76 17.90 2.50
CA HIS A 167 -9.39 18.07 3.80
C HIS A 167 -10.89 17.77 3.74
N SER A 168 -11.59 18.32 2.74
CA SER A 168 -13.03 18.08 2.55
C SER A 168 -13.35 16.61 2.29
N PHE A 169 -12.53 15.92 1.49
CA PHE A 169 -12.65 14.50 1.26
C PHE A 169 -12.46 13.71 2.56
N TRP A 170 -11.38 13.98 3.29
CA TRP A 170 -11.09 13.26 4.53
C TRP A 170 -12.15 13.49 5.61
N GLN A 171 -12.67 14.72 5.75
CA GLN A 171 -13.76 15.01 6.69
C GLN A 171 -15.02 14.18 6.40
N GLN A 172 -15.39 14.02 5.12
CA GLN A 172 -16.51 13.16 4.73
C GLN A 172 -16.24 11.69 5.07
N VAL A 173 -15.02 11.19 4.84
CA VAL A 173 -14.60 9.84 5.28
C VAL A 173 -14.73 9.70 6.80
N VAL A 174 -14.25 10.69 7.55
CA VAL A 174 -14.28 10.71 9.02
C VAL A 174 -15.69 10.67 9.58
N ASP A 175 -16.64 11.40 9.00
CA ASP A 175 -18.04 11.35 9.41
C ASP A 175 -18.65 9.96 9.24
N ILE A 176 -18.35 9.32 8.12
CA ILE A 176 -18.78 7.96 7.78
C ILE A 176 -18.16 6.92 8.73
N LEU A 177 -16.89 7.10 9.09
CA LEU A 177 -16.16 6.26 10.05
C LEU A 177 -16.67 6.45 11.49
N ARG A 178 -16.95 7.69 11.89
CA ARG A 178 -17.54 8.01 13.19
C ARG A 178 -18.88 7.31 13.35
N TRP A 179 -19.73 7.37 12.32
CA TRP A 179 -21.03 6.69 12.34
C TRP A 179 -20.90 5.16 12.45
N ARG A 180 -19.79 4.58 11.96
CA ARG A 180 -19.43 3.16 12.14
C ARG A 180 -18.80 2.83 13.50
N GLY A 181 -18.63 3.81 14.39
CA GLY A 181 -18.00 3.64 15.70
C GLY A 181 -16.49 3.46 15.65
N VAL A 182 -15.84 3.79 14.53
CA VAL A 182 -14.38 3.75 14.40
C VAL A 182 -13.77 4.87 15.22
N LYS A 183 -12.77 4.54 16.04
CA LYS A 183 -12.07 5.50 16.91
C LYS A 183 -10.71 5.91 16.36
N THR A 184 -10.08 5.04 15.61
CA THR A 184 -8.73 5.22 15.07
C THR A 184 -8.65 4.64 13.68
N VAL A 185 -7.88 5.29 12.82
CA VAL A 185 -7.46 4.76 11.52
C VAL A 185 -5.95 4.65 11.54
N GLU A 186 -5.41 3.52 11.10
CA GLU A 186 -3.97 3.28 11.04
C GLU A 186 -3.54 3.02 9.61
N THR A 187 -2.32 3.41 9.27
CA THR A 187 -1.73 3.13 7.97
C THR A 187 -0.23 3.05 8.08
N TRP A 188 0.38 2.28 7.20
CA TRP A 188 1.81 2.36 6.96
C TRP A 188 2.11 2.40 5.47
N PHE A 189 3.21 3.07 5.13
CA PHE A 189 3.61 3.33 3.76
C PHE A 189 5.10 3.67 3.66
N ALA A 190 5.66 3.58 2.45
CA ALA A 190 7.05 3.88 2.15
C ALA A 190 7.43 5.33 2.47
N ALA A 191 8.69 5.58 2.80
CA ALA A 191 9.19 6.96 2.95
C ALA A 191 9.04 7.79 1.66
N ALA A 192 9.07 7.13 0.50
CA ALA A 192 8.87 7.72 -0.83
C ALA A 192 7.41 8.14 -1.15
N CYS A 193 6.49 8.09 -0.17
CA CYS A 193 5.08 8.42 -0.37
C CYS A 193 4.85 9.92 -0.66
N PRO A 194 4.36 10.28 -1.85
CA PRO A 194 4.16 11.67 -2.22
C PRO A 194 2.99 12.33 -1.48
N GLU A 195 2.05 11.56 -0.92
CA GLU A 195 0.90 12.05 -0.15
C GLU A 195 1.18 12.22 1.35
N LYS A 196 2.41 11.98 1.82
CA LYS A 196 2.78 12.09 3.24
C LYS A 196 2.34 13.42 3.86
N GLN A 197 2.63 14.54 3.19
CA GLN A 197 2.26 15.87 3.69
C GLN A 197 0.74 16.06 3.73
N SER A 198 0.02 15.59 2.71
CA SER A 198 -1.45 15.64 2.68
C SER A 198 -2.06 14.83 3.81
N LEU A 199 -1.55 13.63 4.12
CA LEU A 199 -1.99 12.84 5.27
C LEU A 199 -1.79 13.58 6.59
N GLN A 200 -0.62 14.22 6.78
CA GLN A 200 -0.36 15.03 7.97
C GLN A 200 -1.31 16.22 8.07
N ALA A 201 -1.56 16.90 6.96
CA ALA A 201 -2.43 18.07 6.89
C ALA A 201 -3.89 17.73 7.23
N VAL A 202 -4.36 16.53 6.89
CA VAL A 202 -5.71 16.07 7.29
C VAL A 202 -5.76 15.48 8.70
N GLY A 203 -4.62 15.37 9.38
CA GLY A 203 -4.52 15.10 10.82
C GLY A 203 -3.91 13.75 11.21
N PHE A 204 -3.39 12.96 10.26
CA PHE A 204 -2.61 11.77 10.62
C PHE A 204 -1.31 12.19 11.30
N LYS A 205 -0.91 11.42 12.31
CA LYS A 205 0.31 11.67 13.07
C LYS A 205 1.21 10.43 13.03
N PRO A 206 2.54 10.62 13.03
CA PRO A 206 3.47 9.50 13.21
C PRO A 206 3.12 8.68 14.45
N HIS A 207 3.20 7.37 14.31
CA HIS A 207 3.00 6.38 15.34
C HIS A 207 4.20 5.42 15.32
N PRO A 208 4.60 4.81 16.45
CA PRO A 208 5.67 3.81 16.44
C PRO A 208 5.35 2.68 15.47
N ARG A 209 6.35 2.28 14.69
CA ARG A 209 6.22 1.19 13.72
C ARG A 209 5.83 -0.10 14.44
N PRO A 210 4.95 -0.92 13.85
CA PRO A 210 4.64 -2.23 14.40
C PRO A 210 5.85 -3.16 14.27
N ASP A 211 6.13 -3.93 15.33
CA ASP A 211 7.18 -4.97 15.33
C ASP A 211 6.80 -6.22 14.51
N THR A 212 5.62 -6.22 13.90
CA THR A 212 5.05 -7.39 13.22
C THR A 212 5.51 -7.53 11.78
N ILE A 213 5.97 -6.44 11.16
CA ILE A 213 6.39 -6.40 9.75
C ILE A 213 7.73 -5.71 9.57
N ILE A 214 8.50 -6.21 8.62
CA ILE A 214 9.76 -5.62 8.19
C ILE A 214 9.66 -5.50 6.67
N PRO A 215 9.35 -4.32 6.11
CA PRO A 215 9.43 -4.11 4.67
C PRO A 215 10.84 -4.41 4.19
N VAL A 216 10.95 -5.28 3.18
CA VAL A 216 12.24 -5.69 2.61
C VAL A 216 12.20 -5.65 1.10
N PHE A 217 13.40 -5.58 0.53
CA PHE A 217 13.62 -5.78 -0.88
C PHE A 217 14.89 -6.58 -1.15
N ARG A 218 15.03 -7.02 -2.40
CA ARG A 218 16.27 -7.50 -2.99
C ARG A 218 16.45 -6.78 -4.30
N SER A 219 17.51 -5.99 -4.39
CA SER A 219 17.90 -5.34 -5.63
C SER A 219 18.61 -6.33 -6.57
N PHE A 220 18.30 -6.21 -7.85
CA PHE A 220 19.06 -6.73 -8.98
C PHE A 220 19.53 -5.60 -9.91
N HIS A 221 19.22 -4.36 -9.55
CA HIS A 221 19.72 -3.15 -10.17
C HIS A 221 21.06 -2.75 -9.53
N PRO A 222 22.01 -2.16 -10.29
CA PRO A 222 23.28 -1.69 -9.74
C PRO A 222 23.11 -0.64 -8.63
N ASP A 223 22.08 0.20 -8.74
CA ASP A 223 21.76 1.26 -7.77
C ASP A 223 20.67 0.80 -6.79
N SER A 224 21.08 0.09 -5.73
CA SER A 224 20.17 -0.34 -4.67
C SER A 224 19.76 0.79 -3.72
N GLU A 225 20.61 1.81 -3.55
CA GLU A 225 20.33 2.95 -2.68
C GLU A 225 19.20 3.81 -3.27
N TRP A 226 19.20 3.99 -4.59
CA TRP A 226 18.09 4.65 -5.25
C TRP A 226 16.78 3.89 -5.08
N LEU A 227 16.77 2.56 -5.22
CA LEU A 227 15.56 1.75 -5.03
C LEU A 227 15.01 1.85 -3.60
N ASP A 228 15.88 1.80 -2.59
CA ASP A 228 15.52 1.97 -1.19
C ASP A 228 14.84 3.33 -0.94
N ALA A 229 15.40 4.40 -1.48
CA ALA A 229 14.90 5.76 -1.28
C ALA A 229 13.64 6.09 -2.09
N ASN A 230 13.39 5.40 -3.21
CA ASN A 230 12.41 5.81 -4.21
C ASN A 230 11.22 4.85 -4.41
N PHE A 231 11.29 3.62 -3.91
CA PHE A 231 10.20 2.67 -4.09
C PHE A 231 9.00 3.01 -3.19
N TYR A 232 7.89 3.36 -3.81
CA TYR A 232 6.62 3.60 -3.15
C TYR A 232 5.83 2.30 -2.98
N TYR A 233 5.37 2.09 -1.75
CA TYR A 233 4.44 1.03 -1.38
C TYR A 233 3.50 1.49 -0.26
N THR A 234 2.37 0.83 -0.16
CA THR A 234 1.36 0.96 0.91
C THR A 234 1.02 -0.42 1.47
N MET A 235 0.12 -0.47 2.45
CA MET A 235 -0.38 -1.74 2.97
C MET A 235 -1.03 -2.62 1.88
N ALA A 236 -1.50 -2.00 0.79
CA ALA A 236 -2.06 -2.68 -0.38
C ALA A 236 -1.08 -3.65 -1.05
N ASP A 237 0.21 -3.38 -0.98
CA ASP A 237 1.22 -4.24 -1.59
C ASP A 237 1.56 -5.46 -0.73
N SER A 238 1.04 -5.51 0.50
CA SER A 238 1.13 -6.66 1.39
C SER A 238 -0.12 -7.54 1.28
N ASP A 239 0.06 -8.84 1.49
CA ASP A 239 -1.05 -9.81 1.53
C ASP A 239 -1.74 -9.88 2.90
N LEU A 240 -1.22 -9.16 3.90
CA LEU A 240 -1.72 -9.15 5.27
C LEU A 240 -3.12 -8.55 5.44
N TYR A 241 -3.59 -7.74 4.48
CA TYR A 241 -4.82 -6.95 4.58
C TYR A 241 -5.80 -7.23 3.45
#